data_AF-A0AA37PND4-F1
#
_entry.id   AF-A0AA37PND4-F1
#
_cell.length_a   1.000
_cell.length_b   1.000
_cell.length_c   1.000
_cell.angle_alpha   90.00
_cell.angle_beta   90.00
_cell.angle_gamma   90.00
#
_symmetry.space_group_name_H-M   'P 1'
#
loop_
_entity.id
_entity.type
_entity.pdbx_description
1 polymer ?
#
loop_
_entity_poly.entity_id
_entity_poly.type
_entity_poly.pdbx_seq_one_letter_code
_entity_poly.pdbx_strand_id
1 'polypeptide(L)'
;MNNVRKTLVLAVITGSLVTLSSATASADVPPPPPAPDAPAPAGFDAPPPPAPDAPPPAPVGFDAPPPPPAPDAPPPPAPVGFDAPPPPGPDAPPPPIRAYSVNWDAIAQCESGGNWAISTGNGYGGGLQFTPSTWRANGGSGSAAGASREEQIRVAENVLHSQGIGAWPVCGRRG
;
A
#
# COMPACT_ATOMS: atom_id res chain seq x y z
N MET A 1 -8.89 28.25 -32.26
CA MET A 1 -8.96 27.97 -30.81
C MET A 1 -8.44 29.22 -30.06
N ASN A 2 -8.93 30.42 -30.40
CA ASN A 2 -10.07 31.15 -29.81
C ASN A 2 -9.78 31.59 -28.36
N ASN A 3 -8.92 32.60 -28.13
CA ASN A 3 -9.07 34.07 -28.31
C ASN A 3 -9.90 34.77 -27.21
N VAL A 4 -9.16 35.40 -26.28
CA VAL A 4 -9.34 36.73 -25.64
C VAL A 4 -10.70 37.42 -25.86
N ARG A 5 -11.44 37.73 -24.77
CA ARG A 5 -12.30 38.92 -24.67
C ARG A 5 -12.37 39.49 -23.25
N LYS A 6 -11.34 40.27 -22.92
CA LYS A 6 -11.49 41.40 -22.00
C LYS A 6 -12.40 42.41 -22.70
N THR A 7 -13.67 42.51 -22.29
CA THR A 7 -14.58 43.54 -22.78
C THR A 7 -15.41 44.06 -21.62
N LEU A 8 -14.91 45.15 -21.06
CA LEU A 8 -15.65 46.15 -20.31
C LEU A 8 -16.87 46.57 -21.13
N VAL A 9 -18.08 46.42 -20.61
CA VAL A 9 -19.26 47.14 -21.11
C VAL A 9 -19.82 47.92 -19.94
N LEU A 10 -19.31 49.14 -19.80
CA LEU A 10 -20.01 50.23 -19.16
C LEU A 10 -20.86 50.89 -20.26
N ALA A 11 -22.18 50.82 -20.15
CA ALA A 11 -23.09 51.67 -20.91
C ALA A 11 -24.32 51.95 -20.06
N VAL A 12 -24.35 53.16 -19.52
CA VAL A 12 -25.50 53.85 -18.93
C VAL A 12 -26.44 54.26 -20.06
N ILE A 13 -27.67 54.67 -19.70
CA ILE A 13 -28.61 55.50 -20.49
C ILE A 13 -29.54 54.63 -21.36
N THR A 14 -30.82 54.44 -21.05
CA THR A 14 -31.88 55.45 -20.91
C THR A 14 -32.97 55.00 -19.94
N GLY A 15 -33.40 55.91 -19.07
CA GLY A 15 -34.51 55.68 -18.15
C GLY A 15 -35.85 55.43 -18.84
N SER A 16 -36.53 54.42 -18.36
CA SER A 16 -38.00 54.33 -18.26
C SER A 16 -38.29 53.39 -17.10
N LEU A 17 -38.45 53.95 -15.91
CA LEU A 17 -38.97 53.22 -14.75
C LEU A 17 -40.49 53.09 -14.94
N VAL A 18 -40.94 51.90 -15.36
CA VAL A 18 -42.35 51.53 -15.24
C VAL A 18 -42.56 51.11 -13.79
N THR A 19 -43.37 51.87 -13.05
CA THR A 19 -43.82 51.50 -11.71
C THR A 19 -44.86 50.39 -11.83
N LEU A 20 -44.48 49.15 -11.50
CA LEU A 20 -45.44 48.08 -11.24
C LEU A 20 -45.81 48.11 -9.76
N SER A 21 -47.07 48.47 -9.47
CA SER A 21 -47.66 48.28 -8.14
C SER A 21 -47.76 46.79 -7.86
N SER A 22 -46.89 46.25 -7.00
CA SER A 22 -47.05 44.91 -6.45
C SER A 22 -48.01 44.97 -5.27
N ALA A 23 -49.20 44.40 -5.45
CA ALA A 23 -50.15 44.14 -4.38
C ALA A 23 -49.55 43.16 -3.38
N THR A 24 -49.62 43.50 -2.09
CA THR A 24 -49.31 42.58 -0.99
C THR A 24 -50.45 41.58 -0.83
N ALA A 25 -50.24 40.34 -1.26
CA ALA A 25 -51.08 39.22 -0.88
C ALA A 25 -50.56 38.64 0.45
N SER A 26 -51.27 38.89 1.54
CA SER A 26 -51.03 38.23 2.82
C SER A 26 -51.55 36.79 2.73
N ALA A 27 -50.63 35.82 2.60
CA ALA A 27 -50.95 34.43 2.84
C ALA A 27 -50.94 34.20 4.36
N ASP A 28 -52.12 34.03 4.94
CA ASP A 28 -52.32 33.50 6.28
C ASP A 28 -51.84 32.04 6.28
N VAL A 29 -50.57 31.83 6.64
CA VAL A 29 -49.96 30.51 6.77
C VAL A 29 -50.44 29.89 8.09
N PRO A 30 -51.15 28.75 8.06
CA PRO A 30 -51.56 28.07 9.28
C PRO A 30 -50.32 27.65 10.08
N PRO A 31 -50.39 27.64 11.43
CA PRO A 31 -49.27 27.19 12.25
C PRO A 31 -48.95 25.72 11.97
N PRO A 32 -47.66 25.33 12.02
CA PRO A 32 -47.27 23.94 11.83
C PRO A 32 -47.86 23.05 12.94
N PRO A 33 -48.11 21.75 12.65
CA PRO A 33 -48.58 20.81 13.68
C PRO A 33 -47.53 20.67 14.80
N PRO A 34 -47.96 20.32 16.03
CA PRO A 34 -47.04 20.07 17.14
C PRO A 34 -46.10 18.92 16.79
N ALA A 35 -44.82 19.08 17.13
CA ALA A 35 -43.81 18.04 16.98
C ALA A 35 -44.16 16.80 17.84
N PRO A 36 -43.82 15.57 17.42
CA PRO A 36 -43.97 14.40 18.28
C PRO A 36 -43.10 14.55 19.55
N ASP A 37 -43.62 14.06 20.68
CA ASP A 37 -42.92 14.05 21.96
C ASP A 37 -41.51 13.47 21.81
N ALA A 38 -40.50 14.32 22.06
CA ALA A 38 -39.11 13.89 22.05
C ALA A 38 -38.88 12.89 23.20
N PRO A 39 -38.16 11.77 22.96
CA PRO A 39 -37.75 10.91 24.05
C PRO A 39 -36.85 11.68 25.02
N ALA A 40 -37.01 11.40 26.32
CA ALA A 40 -36.19 11.96 27.39
C ALA A 40 -34.68 11.80 27.08
N PRO A 41 -33.81 12.73 27.51
CA PRO A 41 -32.38 12.57 27.29
C PRO A 41 -31.91 11.29 28.01
N ALA A 42 -31.45 10.32 27.23
CA ALA A 42 -30.58 9.27 27.75
C ALA A 42 -29.41 9.96 28.45
N GLY A 43 -29.11 9.53 29.68
CA GLY A 43 -28.07 10.13 30.50
C GLY A 43 -26.77 10.27 29.73
N PHE A 44 -26.06 11.36 29.99
CA PHE A 44 -24.66 11.46 29.61
C PHE A 44 -23.93 10.30 30.28
N ASP A 45 -23.61 9.27 29.50
CA ASP A 45 -22.68 8.22 29.88
C ASP A 45 -21.44 8.91 30.47
N ALA A 46 -21.13 8.59 31.72
CA ALA A 46 -19.91 9.07 32.33
C ALA A 46 -18.74 8.65 31.41
N PRO A 47 -17.75 9.54 31.16
CA PRO A 47 -16.60 9.13 30.37
C PRO A 47 -16.00 7.86 30.99
N PRO A 48 -15.60 6.87 30.16
CA PRO A 48 -15.04 5.64 30.68
C PRO A 48 -13.87 5.96 31.62
N PRO A 49 -13.65 5.18 32.69
CA PRO A 49 -12.50 5.39 33.56
C PRO A 49 -11.22 5.38 32.72
N PRO A 50 -10.19 6.17 33.10
CA PRO A 50 -8.92 6.10 32.41
C PRO A 50 -8.44 4.65 32.40
N ALA A 51 -7.99 4.17 31.24
CA ALA A 51 -7.42 2.84 31.13
C ALA A 51 -6.33 2.67 32.20
N PRO A 52 -6.16 1.46 32.78
CA PRO A 52 -5.02 1.20 33.65
C PRO A 52 -3.74 1.59 32.90
N ASP A 53 -2.82 2.28 33.59
CA ASP A 53 -1.55 2.73 33.03
C ASP A 53 -0.98 1.65 32.12
N ALA A 54 -0.88 1.96 30.83
CA ALA A 54 -0.31 1.04 29.87
C ALA A 54 1.08 0.63 30.39
N PRO A 55 1.42 -0.68 30.35
CA PRO A 55 2.76 -1.10 30.76
C PRO A 55 3.79 -0.25 29.99
N PRO A 56 4.86 0.21 30.65
CA PRO A 56 5.87 1.01 29.97
C PRO A 56 6.34 0.26 28.72
N PRO A 57 6.64 0.98 27.61
CA PRO A 57 7.17 0.32 26.43
C PRO A 57 8.36 -0.53 26.83
N ALA A 58 8.40 -1.77 26.34
CA ALA A 58 9.56 -2.64 26.52
C ALA A 58 10.83 -1.84 26.14
N PRO A 59 11.96 -2.00 26.86
CA PRO A 59 13.17 -1.25 26.55
C PRO A 59 13.53 -1.47 25.08
N VAL A 60 13.44 -0.40 24.29
CA VAL A 60 14.07 -0.34 22.98
C VAL A 60 15.57 -0.29 23.22
N GLY A 61 16.29 -1.29 22.72
CA GLY A 61 17.73 -1.24 22.65
C GLY A 61 18.46 -1.91 23.81
N PHE A 62 18.61 -3.23 23.70
CA PHE A 62 19.96 -3.69 23.41
C PHE A 62 19.90 -4.16 21.96
N ASP A 63 20.54 -3.39 21.07
CA ASP A 63 20.86 -3.87 19.72
C ASP A 63 21.49 -5.25 19.91
N ALA A 64 20.75 -6.30 19.53
CA ALA A 64 21.34 -7.61 19.48
C ALA A 64 22.58 -7.47 18.58
N PRO A 65 23.78 -7.84 19.05
CA PRO A 65 24.97 -7.73 18.23
C PRO A 65 24.66 -8.42 16.89
N PRO A 66 25.12 -7.83 15.76
CA PRO A 66 24.87 -8.42 14.46
C PRO A 66 25.26 -9.90 14.54
N PRO A 67 24.43 -10.82 13.99
CA PRO A 67 24.79 -12.22 13.98
C PRO A 67 26.21 -12.34 13.41
N PRO A 68 27.06 -13.20 13.99
CA PRO A 68 28.41 -13.38 13.47
C PRO A 68 28.33 -13.68 11.97
N PRO A 69 29.33 -13.25 11.18
CA PRO A 69 29.38 -13.62 9.77
C PRO A 69 29.21 -15.14 9.69
N ALA A 70 28.25 -15.59 8.88
CA ALA A 70 28.08 -17.01 8.66
C ALA A 70 29.45 -17.60 8.25
N PRO A 71 29.85 -18.75 8.81
CA PRO A 71 31.02 -19.44 8.27
C PRO A 71 30.82 -19.59 6.76
N ASP A 72 31.89 -19.40 5.97
CA ASP A 72 31.86 -19.58 4.52
C ASP A 72 31.06 -20.84 4.20
N ALA A 73 29.86 -20.65 3.65
CA ALA A 73 28.98 -21.76 3.38
C ALA A 73 29.76 -22.71 2.47
N PRO A 74 29.86 -24.02 2.82
CA PRO A 74 30.53 -24.96 1.94
C PRO A 74 29.89 -24.85 0.56
N PRO A 75 30.69 -24.92 -0.52
CA PRO A 75 30.15 -24.87 -1.87
C PRO A 75 29.03 -25.92 -1.97
N PRO A 76 27.92 -25.60 -2.66
CA PRO A 76 26.81 -26.53 -2.78
C PRO A 76 27.32 -27.88 -3.26
N PRO A 77 26.82 -29.01 -2.72
CA PRO A 77 27.24 -30.32 -3.19
C PRO A 77 27.00 -30.38 -4.69
N ALA A 78 28.04 -30.75 -5.44
CA ALA A 78 27.91 -31.01 -6.86
C ALA A 78 26.74 -31.99 -7.08
N PRO A 79 25.89 -31.80 -8.12
CA PRO A 79 24.85 -32.76 -8.42
C PRO A 79 25.50 -34.11 -8.69
N VAL A 80 25.28 -35.08 -7.79
CA VAL A 80 25.66 -36.47 -8.03
C VAL A 80 24.77 -36.99 -9.15
N GLY A 81 25.37 -37.14 -10.33
CA GLY A 81 24.68 -37.43 -11.57
C GLY A 81 23.98 -38.78 -11.57
N PHE A 82 22.67 -38.75 -11.77
CA PHE A 82 22.06 -39.61 -12.78
C PHE A 82 22.39 -38.97 -14.13
N ASP A 83 23.07 -39.73 -15.00
CA ASP A 83 23.52 -39.40 -16.35
C ASP A 83 23.34 -37.94 -16.79
N ALA A 84 24.38 -37.13 -16.59
CA ALA A 84 24.44 -35.81 -17.20
C ALA A 84 24.36 -35.96 -18.73
N PRO A 85 23.39 -35.31 -19.41
CA PRO A 85 23.31 -35.35 -20.86
C PRO A 85 24.59 -34.77 -21.48
N PRO A 86 25.01 -35.23 -22.67
CA PRO A 86 26.21 -34.73 -23.33
C PRO A 86 26.12 -33.22 -23.55
N PRO A 87 27.26 -32.50 -23.49
CA PRO A 87 27.26 -31.05 -23.66
C PRO A 87 26.66 -30.66 -25.01
N PRO A 88 25.87 -29.57 -25.09
CA PRO A 88 25.33 -29.07 -26.34
C PRO A 88 26.47 -28.71 -27.31
N GLY A 89 26.27 -28.98 -28.60
CA GLY A 89 27.20 -28.55 -29.65
C GLY A 89 27.31 -27.01 -29.73
N PRO A 90 28.34 -26.48 -30.43
CA PRO A 90 28.60 -25.04 -30.51
C PRO A 90 27.46 -24.21 -31.13
N ASP A 91 26.54 -24.85 -31.85
CA ASP A 91 25.38 -24.23 -32.50
C ASP A 91 24.05 -24.45 -31.74
N ALA A 92 24.10 -25.06 -30.55
CA ALA A 92 22.89 -25.23 -29.74
C ALA A 92 22.45 -23.88 -29.14
N PRO A 93 21.14 -23.54 -29.19
CA PRO A 93 20.64 -22.39 -28.46
C PRO A 93 20.98 -22.54 -26.97
N PRO A 94 21.28 -21.43 -26.26
CA PRO A 94 21.60 -21.50 -24.85
C PRO A 94 20.50 -22.26 -24.10
N PRO A 95 20.85 -23.07 -23.07
CA PRO A 95 19.83 -23.73 -22.28
C PRO A 95 18.85 -22.69 -21.77
N PRO A 96 17.53 -22.98 -21.73
CA PRO A 96 16.59 -22.05 -21.14
C PRO A 96 17.07 -21.78 -19.72
N ILE A 97 17.26 -20.50 -19.39
CA ILE A 97 17.49 -20.10 -18.01
C ILE A 97 16.29 -20.64 -17.24
N ARG A 98 16.55 -21.59 -16.33
CA ARG A 98 15.55 -22.06 -15.39
C ARG A 98 15.28 -20.87 -14.47
N ALA A 99 14.35 -20.00 -14.86
CA ALA A 99 13.61 -19.24 -13.87
C ALA A 99 13.00 -20.31 -12.97
N TYR A 100 13.48 -20.44 -11.75
CA TYR A 100 12.68 -21.02 -10.70
C TYR A 100 11.45 -20.11 -10.67
N SER A 101 10.38 -20.49 -11.37
CA SER A 101 9.26 -19.62 -11.63
C SER A 101 8.43 -19.54 -10.37
N VAL A 102 9.00 -18.94 -9.33
CA VAL A 102 8.29 -18.60 -8.11
C VAL A 102 7.17 -17.67 -8.55
N ASN A 103 5.94 -18.09 -8.30
CA ASN A 103 4.78 -17.28 -8.60
C ASN A 103 4.66 -16.20 -7.52
N TRP A 104 5.38 -15.10 -7.73
CA TRP A 104 5.43 -13.96 -6.82
C TRP A 104 4.06 -13.29 -6.65
N ASP A 105 3.15 -13.39 -7.62
CA ASP A 105 1.77 -12.91 -7.45
C ASP A 105 1.00 -13.76 -6.45
N ALA A 106 1.18 -15.08 -6.47
CA ALA A 106 0.53 -15.97 -5.49
C ALA A 106 1.07 -15.72 -4.06
N ILE A 107 2.36 -15.41 -3.93
CA ILE A 107 2.96 -15.00 -2.66
C ILE A 107 2.41 -13.63 -2.25
N ALA A 108 2.39 -12.64 -3.14
CA ALA A 108 1.85 -11.32 -2.85
C ALA A 108 0.35 -11.36 -2.49
N GLN A 109 -0.41 -12.26 -3.12
CA GLN A 109 -1.80 -12.49 -2.77
C GLN A 109 -1.96 -13.03 -1.33
N CYS A 110 -1.01 -13.85 -0.88
CA CYS A 110 -0.97 -14.33 0.49
C CYS A 110 -0.51 -13.27 1.49
N GLU A 111 0.52 -12.50 1.14
CA GLU A 111 1.21 -11.56 2.02
C GLU A 111 0.43 -10.25 2.20
N SER A 112 -0.11 -9.70 1.11
CA SER A 112 -0.76 -8.38 1.10
C SER A 112 -2.16 -8.36 0.48
N GLY A 113 -2.69 -9.53 0.11
CA GLY A 113 -3.92 -9.60 -0.69
C GLY A 113 -3.72 -9.13 -2.14
N GLY A 114 -2.48 -9.07 -2.62
CA GLY A 114 -2.13 -8.65 -3.98
C GLY A 114 -1.91 -7.14 -4.12
N ASN A 115 -1.94 -6.38 -3.01
CA ASN A 115 -1.68 -4.95 -3.03
C ASN A 115 -0.17 -4.67 -2.99
N TRP A 116 0.40 -4.32 -4.15
CA TRP A 116 1.83 -4.02 -4.31
C TRP A 116 2.25 -2.66 -3.73
N ALA A 117 1.31 -1.77 -3.43
CA ALA A 117 1.57 -0.44 -2.87
C ALA A 117 1.23 -0.35 -1.37
N ILE A 118 0.99 -1.48 -0.71
CA ILE A 118 0.56 -1.48 0.69
C ILE A 118 1.65 -0.93 1.61
N SER A 119 1.24 -0.05 2.53
CA SER A 119 2.09 0.51 3.58
C SER A 119 1.22 0.85 4.79
N THR A 120 0.91 -0.14 5.62
CA THR A 120 0.00 0.01 6.77
C THR A 120 0.66 0.58 8.02
N GLY A 121 1.99 0.79 8.00
CA GLY A 121 2.75 1.21 9.17
C GLY A 121 3.15 0.08 10.11
N ASN A 122 3.00 -1.19 9.70
CA ASN A 122 3.40 -2.38 10.46
C ASN A 122 4.90 -2.73 10.36
N GLY A 123 5.72 -1.87 9.74
CA GLY A 123 7.15 -2.11 9.51
C GLY A 123 7.48 -2.91 8.25
N TYR A 124 6.48 -3.33 7.49
CA TYR A 124 6.63 -4.01 6.20
C TYR A 124 6.00 -3.16 5.09
N GLY A 125 6.45 -3.36 3.85
CA GLY A 125 5.91 -2.63 2.71
C GLY A 125 5.89 -3.44 1.43
N GLY A 126 4.94 -3.08 0.57
CA GLY A 126 4.79 -3.66 -0.76
C GLY A 126 4.11 -5.02 -0.78
N GLY A 127 3.97 -5.58 -1.98
CA GLY A 127 3.21 -6.81 -2.23
C GLY A 127 3.78 -8.03 -1.51
N LEU A 128 5.09 -8.07 -1.37
CA LEU A 128 5.82 -9.19 -0.76
C LEU A 128 6.22 -8.94 0.70
N GLN A 129 5.68 -7.87 1.31
CA GLN A 129 5.90 -7.51 2.72
C GLN A 129 7.38 -7.47 3.08
N PHE A 130 8.16 -6.60 2.42
CA PHE A 130 9.58 -6.42 2.75
C PHE A 130 9.76 -5.53 3.98
N THR A 131 10.71 -5.88 4.85
CA THR A 131 11.26 -4.92 5.82
C THR A 131 12.19 -3.92 5.11
N PRO A 132 12.37 -2.69 5.63
CA PRO A 132 13.30 -1.72 5.05
C PRO A 132 14.75 -2.20 4.99
N SER A 133 15.17 -3.01 5.96
CA SER A 133 16.53 -3.58 6.01
C SER A 133 16.74 -4.63 4.93
N THR A 134 15.83 -5.60 4.80
CA THR A 134 15.89 -6.63 3.76
C THR A 134 15.79 -6.02 2.36
N TRP A 135 14.89 -5.05 2.16
CA TRP A 135 14.74 -4.31 0.91
C TRP A 135 16.07 -3.72 0.44
N ARG A 136 16.72 -2.94 1.30
CA ARG A 136 17.99 -2.27 0.99
C ARG A 136 19.14 -3.25 0.83
N ALA A 137 19.21 -4.29 1.66
CA ALA A 137 20.26 -5.31 1.59
C ALA A 137 20.25 -6.08 0.26
N ASN A 138 19.08 -6.19 -0.38
CA ASN A 138 18.89 -6.93 -1.63
C ASN A 138 18.80 -6.00 -2.86
N GLY A 139 19.30 -4.77 -2.71
CA GLY A 139 19.46 -3.80 -3.80
C GLY A 139 18.22 -2.97 -4.11
N GLY A 140 17.21 -2.97 -3.23
CA GLY A 140 16.08 -2.07 -3.33
C GLY A 140 16.45 -0.64 -2.90
N SER A 141 15.89 0.35 -3.60
CA SER A 141 16.03 1.78 -3.27
C SER A 141 14.71 2.35 -2.76
N GLY A 142 14.75 3.39 -1.91
CA GLY A 142 13.53 3.98 -1.33
C GLY A 142 12.77 2.99 -0.44
N SER A 143 11.43 2.97 -0.56
CA SER A 143 10.56 2.02 0.11
C SER A 143 10.03 0.97 -0.86
N ALA A 144 9.85 -0.27 -0.40
CA ALA A 144 9.25 -1.33 -1.20
C ALA A 144 7.83 -0.98 -1.68
N ALA A 145 7.01 -0.36 -0.82
CA ALA A 145 5.66 0.08 -1.17
C ALA A 145 5.62 1.20 -2.24
N GLY A 146 6.70 1.97 -2.38
CA GLY A 146 6.84 2.98 -3.43
C GLY A 146 7.48 2.46 -4.71
N ALA A 147 7.96 1.22 -4.72
CA ALA A 147 8.56 0.59 -5.88
C ALA A 147 7.50 -0.12 -6.75
N SER A 148 7.77 -0.24 -8.05
CA SER A 148 6.92 -1.03 -8.93
C SER A 148 6.90 -2.50 -8.52
N ARG A 149 5.86 -3.21 -8.94
CA ARG A 149 5.75 -4.66 -8.75
C ARG A 149 7.00 -5.38 -9.29
N GLU A 150 7.45 -5.00 -10.48
CA GLU A 150 8.60 -5.62 -11.15
C GLU A 150 9.89 -5.39 -10.37
N GLU A 151 10.07 -4.21 -9.79
CA GLU A 151 11.22 -3.89 -8.95
C GLU A 151 11.17 -4.69 -7.63
N GLN A 152 9.97 -4.86 -7.06
CA GLN A 152 9.79 -5.70 -5.88
C GLN A 152 10.13 -7.17 -6.18
N ILE A 153 9.70 -7.69 -7.33
CA ILE A 153 10.04 -9.04 -7.78
C ILE A 153 11.55 -9.17 -8.01
N ARG A 154 12.20 -8.19 -8.63
CA ARG A 154 13.66 -8.20 -8.82
C ARG A 154 14.41 -8.31 -7.48
N VAL A 155 13.99 -7.56 -6.47
CA VAL A 155 14.57 -7.65 -5.12
C VAL A 155 14.22 -9.00 -4.47
N ALA A 156 13.03 -9.53 -4.71
CA ALA A 156 12.62 -10.84 -4.22
C ALA A 156 13.45 -11.99 -4.79
N GLU A 157 13.84 -11.91 -6.06
CA GLU A 157 14.76 -12.87 -6.69
C GLU A 157 16.14 -12.85 -6.02
N ASN A 158 16.63 -11.67 -5.62
CA ASN A 158 17.88 -11.57 -4.87
C ASN A 158 17.76 -12.20 -3.46
N VAL A 159 16.61 -12.02 -2.79
CA VAL A 159 16.31 -12.68 -1.52
C VAL A 159 16.21 -14.20 -1.72
N LEU A 160 15.52 -14.65 -2.76
CA LEU A 160 15.40 -16.08 -3.11
C LEU A 160 16.77 -16.69 -3.33
N HIS A 161 17.67 -15.99 -4.03
CA HIS A 161 19.03 -16.45 -4.28
C HIS A 161 19.85 -16.56 -2.99
N SER A 162 19.67 -15.65 -2.03
CA SER A 162 20.47 -15.61 -0.78
C SER A 162 19.91 -16.49 0.34
N GLN A 163 18.60 -16.56 0.48
CA GLN A 163 17.90 -17.17 1.62
C GLN A 163 16.98 -18.33 1.22
N GLY A 164 16.74 -18.51 -0.08
CA GLY A 164 15.74 -19.44 -0.58
C GLY A 164 14.31 -18.96 -0.32
N ILE A 165 13.35 -19.80 -0.70
CA ILE A 165 11.91 -19.52 -0.55
C ILE A 165 11.49 -19.43 0.93
N GLY A 166 12.34 -19.89 1.85
CA GLY A 166 12.14 -19.83 3.30
C GLY A 166 12.08 -18.41 3.87
N ALA A 167 12.48 -17.38 3.10
CA ALA A 167 12.24 -15.99 3.45
C ALA A 167 10.73 -15.63 3.51
N TRP A 168 9.88 -16.42 2.85
CA TRP A 168 8.42 -16.39 2.95
C TRP A 168 7.90 -17.71 3.53
N PRO A 169 8.06 -17.98 4.83
CA PRO A 169 7.86 -19.32 5.41
C PRO A 169 6.41 -19.83 5.30
N VAL A 170 5.42 -18.92 5.32
CA VAL A 170 3.99 -19.29 5.27
C VAL A 170 3.44 -19.22 3.84
N CYS A 171 3.81 -18.16 3.11
CA CYS A 171 3.27 -17.83 1.80
C CYS A 171 4.11 -18.38 0.64
N GLY A 172 5.41 -18.62 0.83
CA GLY A 172 6.33 -19.08 -0.19
C GLY A 172 5.93 -20.42 -0.81
N ARG A 173 5.30 -21.32 -0.04
CA ARG A 173 4.72 -22.59 -0.55
C ARG A 173 3.55 -22.43 -1.52
N ARG A 174 3.02 -21.22 -1.68
CA ARG A 174 1.91 -20.93 -2.60
C ARG A 174 2.42 -20.46 -3.97
N GLY A 175 3.72 -20.18 -4.07
CA GLY A 175 4.38 -19.72 -5.29
C GLY A 175 5.35 -20.74 -5.86
#